data_AF-A0A6L9GAD2-F1
#
_entry.id   AF-A0A6L9GAD2-F1
#
_cell.length_a   1.000
_cell.length_b   1.000
_cell.length_c   1.000
_cell.angle_alpha   90.00
_cell.angle_beta   90.00
_cell.angle_gamma   90.00
#
_symmetry.space_group_name_H-M   'P 1'
#
loop_
_entity.id
_entity.type
_entity.pdbx_description
1 polymer ?
#
loop_
_entity_poly.entity_id
_entity_poly.type
_entity_poly.pdbx_seq_one_letter_code
_entity_poly.pdbx_strand_id
1 'polypeptide(L)' 'TENHQWLAHYHVAGNPGRHEPDDSQELNYPAICRAVRDSGFTGYVAQEFIPSDPAPDAAAQALRQAVLTCDV' A
#
# COMPACT_ATOMS: atom_id res chain seq x y z
N THR A 1 9.74 -1.47 -14.62
CA THR A 1 8.39 -1.33 -15.23
C THR A 1 8.21 -2.18 -16.49
N GLU A 2 9.26 -2.80 -17.04
CA GLU A 2 9.26 -3.55 -18.31
C GLU A 2 8.19 -4.68 -18.46
N ASN A 3 7.69 -5.20 -17.34
CA ASN A 3 6.70 -6.29 -17.31
C ASN A 3 5.34 -5.85 -16.77
N HIS A 4 5.10 -4.55 -16.58
CA HIS A 4 3.87 -4.03 -15.98
C HIS A 4 2.60 -4.53 -16.70
N GLN A 5 2.64 -4.67 -18.03
CA GLN A 5 1.54 -5.17 -18.85
C GLN A 5 1.02 -6.57 -18.44
N TRP A 6 1.78 -7.33 -17.65
CA TRP A 6 1.39 -8.65 -17.14
C TRP A 6 0.88 -8.62 -15.69
N LEU A 7 0.94 -7.47 -15.03
CA LEU A 7 0.54 -7.26 -13.64
C LEU A 7 -0.79 -6.51 -13.59
N ALA A 8 -1.89 -7.24 -13.44
CA ALA A 8 -3.23 -6.66 -13.48
C ALA A 8 -3.66 -5.96 -12.18
N HIS A 9 -3.03 -6.28 -11.05
CA HIS A 9 -3.41 -5.74 -9.75
C HIS A 9 -2.22 -5.74 -8.78
N TYR A 10 -2.19 -4.75 -7.88
CA TYR A 10 -1.14 -4.57 -6.89
C TYR A 10 -1.75 -4.53 -5.50
N HIS A 11 -1.12 -5.22 -4.55
CA HIS A 11 -1.50 -5.23 -3.14
C HIS A 11 -0.34 -4.67 -2.30
N VAL A 12 -0.65 -3.97 -1.21
CA VAL A 12 0.35 -3.38 -0.30
C VAL A 12 0.10 -3.78 1.16
N ALA A 13 1.19 -3.94 1.91
CA ALA A 13 1.22 -4.18 3.36
C ALA A 13 2.61 -3.92 3.96
N GLY A 14 2.70 -3.41 5.19
CA GLY A 14 4.00 -3.18 5.85
C GLY A 14 4.87 -4.44 5.96
N ASN A 15 6.18 -4.34 5.75
CA ASN A 15 7.12 -5.47 5.89
C ASN A 15 8.00 -5.31 7.15
N PRO A 16 8.24 -6.36 7.96
CA PRO A 16 7.94 -7.78 7.74
C PRO A 16 6.61 -8.29 8.30
N GLY A 17 5.88 -7.47 9.07
CA GLY A 17 4.73 -7.92 9.86
C GLY A 17 3.40 -8.04 9.12
N ARG A 18 3.31 -7.53 7.88
CA ARG A 18 2.05 -7.39 7.12
C ARG A 18 1.02 -6.49 7.82
N HIS A 19 1.51 -5.46 8.50
CA HIS A 19 0.73 -4.42 9.19
C HIS A 19 0.62 -3.15 8.34
N GLU A 20 0.43 -1.99 8.97
CA GLU A 20 0.26 -0.70 8.30
C GLU A 20 1.42 -0.42 7.30
N PRO A 21 1.12 -0.07 6.04
CA PRO A 21 2.12 0.37 5.07
C PRO A 21 2.52 1.83 5.35
N ASP A 22 3.22 2.08 6.46
CA ASP A 22 3.63 3.41 6.94
C ASP A 22 5.16 3.59 6.99
N ASP A 23 5.65 4.64 7.65
CA ASP A 23 7.09 4.95 7.73
C ASP A 23 7.84 4.19 8.84
N SER A 24 7.17 3.31 9.59
CA SER A 24 7.80 2.51 10.67
C SER A 24 8.47 1.23 10.18
N GLN A 25 8.36 0.94 8.89
CA GLN A 25 8.76 -0.31 8.25
C GLN A 25 9.75 -0.08 7.09
N GLU A 26 10.30 -1.14 6.48
CA GLU A 26 11.45 -1.04 5.58
C GLU A 26 11.16 -0.55 4.13
N LEU A 27 9.93 -0.68 3.64
CA LEU A 27 9.52 -0.35 2.28
C LEU A 27 9.04 1.10 2.18
N ASN A 28 9.59 1.88 1.25
CA ASN A 28 9.09 3.22 0.99
C ASN A 28 7.86 3.19 0.06
N TYR A 29 6.66 3.08 0.62
CA TYR A 29 5.42 2.99 -0.16
C TYR A 29 5.13 4.19 -1.07
N PRO A 30 5.33 5.45 -0.67
CA PRO A 30 5.18 6.58 -1.58
C PRO A 30 6.06 6.45 -2.83
N ALA A 31 7.31 5.99 -2.70
CA ALA A 31 8.19 5.77 -3.85
C ALA A 31 7.76 4.59 -4.72
N ILE A 32 7.32 3.48 -4.10
CA ILE A 32 6.83 2.29 -4.80
C ILE A 32 5.55 2.62 -5.59
N CYS A 33 4.58 3.29 -4.98
CA CYS A 33 3.33 3.69 -5.62
C CYS A 33 3.58 4.65 -6.80
N ARG A 34 4.54 5.58 -6.67
CA ARG A 34 4.97 6.42 -7.81
C ARG A 34 5.53 5.56 -8.94
N ALA A 35 6.38 4.58 -8.64
CA ALA A 35 6.91 3.68 -9.67
C ALA A 35 5.82 2.82 -10.35
N VAL A 36 4.78 2.40 -9.62
CA VAL A 36 3.62 1.71 -10.19
C VAL A 36 2.83 2.64 -11.11
N ARG A 37 2.51 3.86 -10.66
CA ARG A 37 1.82 4.86 -11.49
C ARG A 37 2.63 5.19 -12.76
N ASP A 38 3.92 5.45 -12.60
CA ASP A 38 4.82 5.83 -13.70
C ASP A 38 5.05 4.67 -14.69
N SER A 39 4.66 3.44 -14.34
CA SER A 39 4.60 2.31 -15.27
C SER A 39 3.43 2.36 -16.27
N GLY A 40 2.49 3.29 -16.07
CA GLY A 40 1.26 3.41 -16.86
C GLY A 40 0.06 2.65 -16.29
N PHE A 41 0.17 2.11 -15.06
CA PHE A 41 -0.94 1.43 -14.41
C PHE A 41 -2.10 2.39 -14.14
N THR A 42 -3.31 1.99 -14.54
CA THR A 42 -4.55 2.78 -14.37
C THR A 42 -5.60 2.06 -13.51
N GLY A 43 -5.25 0.88 -12.97
CA GLY A 43 -6.12 0.14 -12.06
C GLY A 43 -6.00 0.59 -10.61
N TYR A 44 -6.60 -0.19 -9.71
CA TYR A 44 -6.57 0.07 -8.27
C TYR A 44 -5.39 -0.63 -7.59
N VAL A 45 -4.90 -0.03 -6.50
CA VAL A 45 -3.96 -0.64 -5.56
C VAL A 45 -4.72 -1.04 -4.29
N ALA A 46 -4.75 -2.33 -3.97
CA ALA A 46 -5.43 -2.84 -2.78
C ALA A 46 -4.57 -2.71 -1.52
N GLN A 47 -5.19 -2.28 -0.43
CA GLN A 47 -4.58 -2.20 0.89
C GLN A 47 -4.83 -3.54 1.61
N GLU A 48 -3.92 -4.50 1.50
CA GLU A 48 -4.11 -5.89 1.96
C GLU A 48 -3.23 -6.20 3.18
N PHE A 49 -3.52 -5.53 4.29
CA PHE A 49 -2.79 -5.66 5.54
C PHE A 49 -3.70 -5.97 6.73
N ILE A 50 -3.09 -6.35 7.85
CA ILE A 50 -3.79 -6.61 9.12
C ILE A 50 -3.50 -5.43 10.06
N PRO A 51 -4.50 -4.59 10.38
CA PRO A 51 -4.32 -3.52 11.36
C PRO A 51 -3.77 -4.05 12.68
N SER A 52 -2.77 -3.37 13.22
CA SER A 52 -2.07 -3.81 14.44
C SER A 52 -2.75 -3.36 15.73
N ASP A 53 -3.49 -2.24 15.68
CA ASP A 53 -4.23 -1.70 16.82
C ASP A 53 -5.61 -2.38 17.00
N PRO A 54 -5.89 -3.02 18.15
CA PRO A 54 -7.15 -3.69 18.42
C PRO A 54 -8.28 -2.74 18.84
N ALA A 55 -8.04 -1.43 18.99
CA ALA A 55 -9.05 -0.50 19.44
C ALA A 55 -10.25 -0.43 18.47
N PRO A 56 -11.48 -0.20 18.98
CA PRO A 56 -12.62 0.12 18.15
C PRO A 56 -12.28 1.28 17.20
N ASP A 57 -12.63 1.14 15.92
CA ASP A 57 -12.36 2.08 14.81
C ASP A 57 -10.91 2.18 14.31
N ALA A 58 -9.91 1.60 15.00
CA ALA A 58 -8.52 1.71 14.57
C ALA A 58 -8.28 1.10 13.18
N ALA A 59 -8.96 0.00 12.85
CA ALA A 59 -8.90 -0.60 11.51
C ALA A 59 -9.33 0.35 10.39
N ALA A 60 -10.38 1.14 10.62
CA ALA A 60 -10.86 2.11 9.61
C ALA A 60 -9.87 3.28 9.45
N GLN A 61 -9.25 3.72 10.55
CA GLN A 61 -8.23 4.77 10.52
C GLN A 61 -6.95 4.27 9.82
N ALA A 62 -6.51 3.05 10.13
CA ALA A 62 -5.38 2.41 9.48
C ALA A 62 -5.60 2.29 7.97
N LEU A 63 -6.78 1.84 7.54
CA LEU A 63 -7.12 1.75 6.11
C LEU A 63 -7.09 3.12 5.43
N ARG A 64 -7.65 4.15 6.07
CA ARG A 64 -7.60 5.53 5.55
C ARG A 64 -6.16 6.00 5.37
N GLN A 65 -5.31 5.76 6.37
CA GLN A 65 -3.91 6.17 6.31
C GLN A 65 -3.15 5.43 5.22
N ALA A 66 -3.37 4.11 5.08
CA ALA A 66 -2.76 3.30 4.04
C ALA A 66 -3.10 3.80 2.61
N VAL A 67 -4.36 4.20 2.39
CA VAL A 67 -4.78 4.85 1.14
C VAL A 67 -4.01 6.15 0.91
N LEU A 68 -3.92 7.03 1.92
CA LEU A 68 -3.21 8.30 1.80
C LEU A 68 -1.70 8.14 1.56
N THR A 69 -1.06 7.13 2.16
CA THR A 69 0.35 6.81 1.90
C THR A 69 0.58 6.46 0.42
N CYS A 70 -0.40 5.84 -0.22
CA CYS A 70 -0.33 5.40 -1.62
C CYS A 70 -0.89 6.42 -2.62
N ASP A 71 -1.46 7.54 -2.16
CA ASP A 71 -2.07 8.59 -2.99
C ASP A 71 -0.99 9.57 -3.48
N VAL A 72 -0.47 9.34 -4.71
CA VAL A 72 0.75 9.99 -5.23
C VAL A 72 0.63 10.61 -6.61
#